data_AF-A0A835M3C4-F1
#
_entry.id   AF-A0A835M3C4-F1
#
_cell.length_a   1.000
_cell.length_b   1.000
_cell.length_c   1.000
_cell.angle_alpha   90.00
_cell.angle_beta   90.00
_cell.angle_gamma   90.00
#
_symmetry.space_group_name_H-M   'P 1'
#
loop_
_entity.id
_entity.type
_entity.pdbx_description
1 polymer ?
#
loop_
_entity_poly.entity_id
_entity_poly.type
_entity_poly.pdbx_seq_one_letter_code
_entity_poly.pdbx_strand_id
1 'polypeptide(L)'
;MKLIFLSQIWSRRRRIGARRLECGGGGGGDYATGSPFFRDDTRLRALRFLDHMLERDNMQKSEFLKALSDMWKDFDSRVLRYKVLPPLCAELRNLVMQPVILPMVLTIAESQDKNDFELSTLPALVPVLSTASGETLLLLVKRADLIINKTGQEQLISHVLPLLVRAYDENDVRIQEEVLRRTVSLAKQLDVKVITFSHTEV
;
A
#
# COMPACT_ATOMS: atom_id res chain seq x y z
N MET A 1 -16.12 8.83 14.15
CA MET A 1 -15.67 7.63 14.90
C MET A 1 -14.67 6.71 14.16
N LYS A 2 -14.48 6.79 12.82
CA LYS A 2 -13.56 5.90 12.07
C LYS A 2 -12.06 6.32 12.04
N LEU A 3 -11.71 7.55 12.44
CA LEU A 3 -10.31 8.06 12.44
C LEU A 3 -9.43 7.58 13.60
N ILE A 4 -10.02 7.09 14.70
CA ILE A 4 -9.27 6.64 15.89
C ILE A 4 -8.70 5.23 15.67
N PHE A 5 -9.39 4.39 14.90
CA PHE A 5 -9.01 2.98 14.71
C PHE A 5 -7.71 2.82 13.90
N LEU A 6 -7.46 3.70 12.92
CA LEU A 6 -6.23 3.70 12.14
C LEU A 6 -5.03 4.20 12.94
N SER A 7 -5.23 5.21 13.81
CA SER A 7 -4.20 5.63 14.78
C SER A 7 -3.85 4.52 15.78
N GLN A 8 -4.83 3.70 16.18
CA GLN A 8 -4.59 2.57 17.07
C GLN A 8 -3.93 1.37 16.39
N ILE A 9 -4.24 1.07 15.13
CA ILE A 9 -3.56 0.00 14.36
C ILE A 9 -2.10 0.39 14.09
N TRP A 10 -1.84 1.66 13.74
CA TRP A 10 -0.48 2.17 13.58
C TRP A 10 0.28 2.27 14.92
N SER A 11 -0.37 2.67 16.01
CA SER A 11 0.21 2.66 17.36
C SER A 11 0.44 1.25 17.91
N ARG A 12 -0.39 0.26 17.55
CA ARG A 12 -0.18 -1.14 17.94
C ARG A 12 0.95 -1.80 17.14
N ARG A 13 1.15 -1.44 15.87
CA ARG A 13 2.28 -1.96 15.08
C ARG A 13 3.63 -1.37 15.53
N ARG A 14 3.66 -0.14 16.04
CA ARG A 14 4.82 0.42 16.76
C ARG A 14 5.10 -0.30 18.10
N ARG A 15 4.12 -1.02 18.65
CA ARG A 15 4.21 -1.74 19.94
C ARG A 15 4.57 -3.22 19.80
N ILE A 16 4.32 -3.83 18.63
CA ILE A 16 4.66 -5.25 18.35
C ILE A 16 6.15 -5.40 17.94
N GLY A 17 6.82 -4.31 17.54
CA GLY A 17 8.28 -4.26 17.41
C GLY A 17 9.04 -3.98 18.72
N ALA A 18 8.34 -3.84 19.86
CA ALA A 18 8.92 -3.35 21.11
C ALA A 18 8.66 -4.26 22.33
N ARG A 19 8.65 -5.60 22.15
CA ARG A 19 8.76 -6.55 23.27
C ARG A 19 9.54 -7.80 22.90
N ARG A 20 10.85 -7.75 23.15
CA ARG A 20 11.80 -8.81 23.52
C ARG A 20 13.18 -8.16 23.31
N LEU A 21 13.78 -7.52 24.31
CA LEU A 21 14.51 -8.17 25.40
C LEU A 21 14.59 -7.21 26.60
N GLU A 22 13.95 -7.56 27.72
CA GLU A 22 14.46 -7.17 29.04
C GLU A 22 14.64 -8.49 29.82
N CYS A 23 15.89 -8.94 29.88
CA CYS A 23 16.40 -9.84 30.90
C CYS A 23 17.63 -9.15 31.48
N GLY A 24 17.69 -9.14 32.81
CA GLY A 24 18.48 -8.21 33.59
C GLY A 24 20.00 -8.32 33.49
N GLY A 25 20.60 -7.25 34.01
CA GLY A 25 21.96 -7.05 34.50
C GLY A 25 23.06 -8.07 34.17
N GLY A 26 24.08 -7.57 33.48
CA GLY A 26 25.41 -8.19 33.40
C GLY A 26 26.17 -7.62 32.22
N GLY A 27 27.23 -6.86 32.47
CA GLY A 27 27.98 -6.16 31.43
C GLY A 27 28.58 -7.08 30.36
N GLY A 28 28.75 -6.51 29.16
CA GLY A 28 29.54 -7.08 28.08
C GLY A 28 28.73 -7.40 26.82
N GLY A 29 28.87 -6.54 25.80
CA GLY A 29 28.99 -7.04 24.43
C GLY A 29 27.82 -6.94 23.47
N ASP A 30 27.76 -5.84 22.74
CA ASP A 30 27.02 -5.73 21.50
C ASP A 30 27.69 -6.56 20.39
N TYR A 31 27.38 -7.86 20.27
CA TYR A 31 27.93 -8.70 19.18
C TYR A 31 26.91 -9.63 18.48
N ALA A 32 25.62 -9.26 18.44
CA ALA A 32 24.62 -10.05 17.68
C ALA A 32 24.28 -9.50 16.29
N THR A 33 24.61 -8.24 15.96
CA THR A 33 24.18 -7.62 14.68
C THR A 33 25.31 -7.00 13.85
N GLY A 34 26.55 -7.07 14.37
CA GLY A 34 27.76 -6.53 13.73
C GLY A 34 28.64 -7.58 13.05
N SER A 35 28.20 -8.83 12.90
CA SER A 35 29.01 -9.88 12.28
C SER A 35 29.37 -9.51 10.82
N PRO A 36 30.65 -9.58 10.40
CA PRO A 36 31.10 -9.30 9.03
C PRO A 36 30.36 -10.11 7.96
N PHE A 37 29.77 -11.24 8.35
CA PHE A 37 29.03 -12.17 7.49
C PHE A 37 27.85 -11.55 6.72
N PHE A 38 27.26 -10.45 7.22
CA PHE A 38 26.07 -9.81 6.64
C PHE A 38 26.34 -8.42 6.05
N ARG A 39 27.62 -8.01 5.92
CA ARG A 39 27.97 -6.65 5.44
C ARG A 39 27.74 -6.46 3.94
N ASP A 40 27.96 -7.51 3.14
CA ASP A 40 27.93 -7.41 1.69
C ASP A 40 26.56 -7.73 1.08
N ASP A 41 25.65 -8.33 1.85
CA ASP A 41 24.30 -8.70 1.42
C ASP A 41 23.46 -7.47 1.06
N THR A 42 23.30 -7.24 -0.25
CA THR A 42 22.47 -6.16 -0.81
C THR A 42 21.04 -6.18 -0.27
N ARG A 43 20.45 -7.38 -0.08
CA ARG A 43 19.11 -7.53 0.49
C ARG A 43 19.01 -7.04 1.94
N LEU A 44 19.99 -7.37 2.78
CA LEU A 44 20.00 -6.93 4.17
C LEU A 44 20.24 -5.42 4.27
N ARG A 45 21.07 -4.85 3.40
CA ARG A 45 21.23 -3.39 3.29
C ARG A 45 19.92 -2.71 2.88
N ALA A 46 19.19 -3.27 1.92
CA ALA A 46 17.90 -2.73 1.52
C ALA A 46 16.86 -2.77 2.64
N LEU A 47 16.80 -3.88 3.41
CA LEU A 47 15.91 -3.99 4.57
C LEU A 47 16.28 -2.99 5.68
N ARG A 48 17.57 -2.78 5.95
CA ARG A 48 18.04 -1.76 6.91
C ARG A 48 17.69 -0.34 6.44
N PHE A 49 17.77 -0.07 5.14
CA PHE A 49 17.35 1.21 4.59
C PHE A 49 15.84 1.41 4.77
N LEU A 50 15.03 0.37 4.52
CA LEU A 50 13.58 0.40 4.71
C LEU A 50 13.18 0.75 6.15
N ASP A 51 13.89 0.20 7.14
CA ASP A 51 13.64 0.48 8.57
C ASP A 51 13.77 1.98 8.91
N HIS A 52 14.64 2.70 8.19
CA HIS A 52 14.89 4.14 8.36
C HIS A 52 14.38 4.99 7.19
N MET A 53 13.59 4.44 6.27
CA MET A 53 13.25 5.10 5.01
C MET A 53 12.56 6.44 5.21
N LEU A 54 11.66 6.53 6.19
CA LEU A 54 10.86 7.75 6.43
C LEU A 54 11.70 8.93 6.91
N GLU A 55 12.86 8.67 7.50
CA GLU A 55 13.80 9.68 8.02
C GLU A 55 14.71 10.25 6.91
N ARG A 56 14.73 9.62 5.73
CA ARG A 56 15.57 10.01 4.60
C ARG A 56 14.94 11.12 3.76
N ASP A 57 15.77 11.88 3.06
CA ASP A 57 15.32 12.86 2.09
C ASP A 57 14.73 12.19 0.82
N ASN A 58 14.01 12.98 0.02
CA ASN A 58 13.34 12.48 -1.19
C ASN A 58 14.32 11.98 -2.26
N MET A 59 15.54 12.54 -2.31
CA MET A 59 16.55 12.14 -3.29
C MET A 59 17.06 10.73 -2.98
N GLN A 60 17.48 10.48 -1.74
CA GLN A 60 17.89 9.17 -1.23
C GLN A 60 16.77 8.14 -1.35
N LYS A 61 15.53 8.51 -1.02
CA LYS A 61 14.37 7.64 -1.22
C LYS A 61 14.19 7.28 -2.69
N SER A 62 14.30 8.24 -3.60
CA SER A 62 14.09 7.99 -5.04
C SER A 62 15.14 7.06 -5.65
N GLU A 63 16.42 7.22 -5.27
CA GLU A 63 17.50 6.33 -5.67
C GLU A 63 17.29 4.92 -5.11
N PHE A 64 16.95 4.83 -3.82
CA PHE A 64 16.67 3.57 -3.18
C PHE A 64 15.48 2.83 -3.80
N LEU A 65 14.36 3.50 -4.05
CA LEU A 65 13.16 2.87 -4.61
C LEU A 65 13.38 2.36 -6.03
N LYS A 66 14.22 3.04 -6.82
CA LYS A 66 14.68 2.54 -8.13
C LYS A 66 15.46 1.24 -7.96
N ALA A 67 16.49 1.23 -7.11
CA ALA A 67 17.28 0.03 -6.83
C ALA A 67 16.42 -1.11 -6.26
N LEU A 68 15.47 -0.80 -5.37
CA LEU A 68 14.54 -1.76 -4.79
C LEU A 68 13.64 -2.40 -5.86
N SER A 69 13.26 -1.65 -6.89
CA SER A 69 12.47 -2.16 -8.02
C SER A 69 13.27 -3.16 -8.86
N ASP A 70 14.58 -2.94 -9.04
CA ASP A 70 15.46 -3.83 -9.81
C ASP A 70 15.65 -5.17 -9.10
N MET A 71 15.81 -5.16 -7.77
CA MET A 71 15.99 -6.36 -6.95
C MET A 71 14.67 -6.95 -6.42
N TRP A 72 13.52 -6.51 -6.93
CA TRP A 72 12.20 -6.88 -6.39
C TRP A 72 11.97 -8.40 -6.36
N LYS A 73 12.48 -9.12 -7.36
CA LYS A 73 12.36 -10.59 -7.49
C LYS A 73 13.22 -11.37 -6.48
N ASP A 74 14.14 -10.69 -5.80
CA ASP A 74 15.05 -11.32 -4.84
C ASP A 74 14.45 -11.48 -3.43
N PHE A 75 13.25 -10.92 -3.23
CA PHE A 75 12.49 -10.99 -1.98
C PHE A 75 11.29 -11.95 -2.10
N ASP A 76 11.08 -12.77 -1.08
CA ASP A 76 9.86 -13.58 -1.00
C ASP A 76 8.65 -12.73 -0.59
N SER A 77 7.45 -13.26 -0.88
CA SER A 77 6.18 -12.56 -0.64
C SER A 77 5.99 -12.13 0.82
N ARG A 78 6.53 -12.89 1.78
CA ARG A 78 6.44 -12.53 3.21
C ARG A 78 7.30 -11.31 3.53
N VAL A 79 8.52 -11.23 3.00
CA VAL A 79 9.38 -10.04 3.19
C VAL A 79 8.75 -8.82 2.55
N LEU A 80 8.25 -8.94 1.32
CA LEU A 80 7.53 -7.84 0.65
C LEU A 80 6.35 -7.35 1.51
N ARG A 81 5.53 -8.27 2.02
CA ARG A 81 4.35 -7.92 2.81
C ARG A 81 4.64 -7.35 4.19
N TYR A 82 5.59 -7.94 4.93
CA TYR A 82 5.80 -7.61 6.35
C TYR A 82 6.92 -6.60 6.59
N LYS A 83 7.85 -6.43 5.65
CA LYS A 83 8.98 -5.50 5.77
C LYS A 83 8.94 -4.36 4.76
N VAL A 84 8.58 -4.63 3.50
CA VAL A 84 8.61 -3.61 2.44
C VAL A 84 7.33 -2.77 2.39
N LEU A 85 6.15 -3.42 2.39
CA LEU A 85 4.87 -2.73 2.30
C LEU A 85 4.63 -1.68 3.41
N PRO A 86 4.97 -1.91 4.69
CA PRO A 86 4.64 -0.96 5.75
C PRO A 86 5.28 0.44 5.58
N PRO A 87 6.60 0.58 5.33
CA PRO A 87 7.19 1.89 5.08
C PRO A 87 6.70 2.52 3.77
N LEU A 88 6.42 1.73 2.71
CA LEU A 88 5.83 2.26 1.48
C LEU A 88 4.43 2.86 1.74
N CYS A 89 3.57 2.15 2.44
CA CYS A 89 2.25 2.66 2.83
C CYS A 89 2.34 3.92 3.71
N ALA A 90 3.36 4.03 4.56
CA ALA A 90 3.58 5.20 5.39
C ALA A 90 3.92 6.44 4.55
N GLU A 91 4.75 6.25 3.52
CA GLU A 91 5.26 7.29 2.62
C GLU A 91 4.23 7.74 1.58
N LEU A 92 3.10 7.02 1.40
CA LEU A 92 2.01 7.42 0.49
C LEU A 92 1.41 8.81 0.80
N ARG A 93 1.65 9.38 1.99
CA ARG A 93 1.23 10.75 2.32
C ARG A 93 2.10 11.83 1.66
N ASN A 94 3.30 11.48 1.21
CA ASN A 94 4.22 12.36 0.51
C ASN A 94 3.84 12.42 -0.98
N LEU A 95 3.17 13.49 -1.40
CA LEU A 95 2.67 13.65 -2.77
C LEU A 95 3.77 13.61 -3.83
N VAL A 96 5.00 14.05 -3.48
CA VAL A 96 6.15 14.02 -4.41
C VAL A 96 6.58 12.58 -4.68
N MET A 97 6.48 11.71 -3.68
CA MET A 97 6.92 10.31 -3.78
C MET A 97 5.81 9.36 -4.22
N GLN A 98 4.54 9.77 -4.11
CA GLN A 98 3.37 8.96 -4.48
C GLN A 98 3.47 8.28 -5.86
N PRO A 99 3.87 8.97 -6.95
CA PRO A 99 3.93 8.34 -8.28
C PRO A 99 4.89 7.14 -8.36
N VAL A 100 5.93 7.12 -7.53
CA VAL A 100 6.92 6.03 -7.47
C VAL A 100 6.48 4.94 -6.48
N ILE A 101 5.97 5.34 -5.32
CA ILE A 101 5.56 4.42 -4.24
C ILE A 101 4.29 3.64 -4.61
N LEU A 102 3.31 4.32 -5.20
CA LEU A 102 1.97 3.75 -5.43
C LEU A 102 2.01 2.50 -6.34
N PRO A 103 2.73 2.47 -7.48
CA PRO A 103 2.90 1.25 -8.25
C PRO A 103 3.43 0.08 -7.40
N MET A 104 4.45 0.32 -6.58
CA MET A 104 5.06 -0.73 -5.73
C MET A 104 4.07 -1.27 -4.70
N VAL A 105 3.30 -0.39 -4.06
CA VAL A 105 2.23 -0.78 -3.12
C VAL A 105 1.17 -1.62 -3.82
N LEU A 106 0.72 -1.21 -5.01
CA LEU A 106 -0.30 -1.93 -5.78
C LEU A 106 0.22 -3.29 -6.29
N THR A 107 1.50 -3.41 -6.60
CA THR A 107 2.13 -4.70 -6.95
C THR A 107 2.12 -5.68 -5.78
N ILE A 108 2.47 -5.23 -4.56
CA ILE A 108 2.34 -6.11 -3.38
C ILE A 108 0.87 -6.48 -3.17
N ALA A 109 -0.02 -5.49 -3.32
CA ALA A 109 -1.46 -5.66 -3.14
C ALA A 109 -2.05 -6.75 -4.04
N GLU A 110 -1.55 -6.94 -5.27
CA GLU A 110 -1.99 -8.03 -6.17
C GLU A 110 -1.91 -9.39 -5.50
N SER A 111 -0.82 -9.66 -4.78
CA SER A 111 -0.56 -10.94 -4.12
C SER A 111 -1.29 -11.14 -2.79
N GLN A 112 -1.89 -10.08 -2.23
CA GLN A 112 -2.61 -10.15 -0.95
C GLN A 112 -3.98 -10.82 -1.12
N ASP A 113 -4.46 -11.51 -0.09
CA ASP A 113 -5.89 -11.83 -0.04
C ASP A 113 -6.72 -10.57 0.32
N LYS A 114 -8.04 -10.73 0.32
CA LYS A 114 -8.97 -9.62 0.61
C LYS A 114 -8.80 -9.07 2.03
N ASN A 115 -8.66 -9.95 3.01
CA ASN A 115 -8.55 -9.57 4.42
C ASN A 115 -7.26 -8.78 4.66
N ASP A 116 -6.15 -9.23 4.10
CA ASP A 116 -4.86 -8.58 4.21
C ASP A 116 -4.84 -7.23 3.54
N PHE A 117 -5.44 -7.12 2.36
CA PHE A 117 -5.58 -5.86 1.65
C PHE A 117 -6.39 -4.85 2.48
N GLU A 118 -7.55 -5.26 3.01
CA GLU A 118 -8.43 -4.40 3.81
C GLU A 118 -7.78 -3.97 5.15
N LEU A 119 -6.96 -4.83 5.77
CA LEU A 119 -6.29 -4.51 7.04
C LEU A 119 -5.02 -3.67 6.88
N SER A 120 -4.21 -3.91 5.85
CA SER A 120 -2.89 -3.27 5.73
C SER A 120 -2.82 -2.16 4.68
N THR A 121 -3.48 -2.36 3.54
CA THR A 121 -3.18 -1.58 2.32
C THR A 121 -4.26 -0.55 2.05
N LEU A 122 -5.54 -0.95 2.12
CA LEU A 122 -6.67 -0.07 1.92
C LEU A 122 -6.64 1.16 2.85
N PRO A 123 -6.36 1.05 4.16
CA PRO A 123 -6.27 2.22 5.02
C PRO A 123 -5.27 3.28 4.59
N ALA A 124 -4.16 2.86 3.99
CA ALA A 124 -3.13 3.76 3.48
C ALA A 124 -3.53 4.36 2.12
N LEU A 125 -4.32 3.62 1.33
CA LEU A 125 -4.85 4.08 0.04
C LEU A 125 -6.03 5.05 0.19
N VAL A 126 -6.88 4.94 1.22
CA VAL A 126 -8.07 5.79 1.37
C VAL A 126 -7.79 7.30 1.26
N PRO A 127 -6.77 7.87 1.93
CA PRO A 127 -6.40 9.27 1.74
C PRO A 127 -5.98 9.57 0.30
N VAL A 128 -5.21 8.67 -0.32
CA VAL A 128 -4.75 8.80 -1.70
C VAL A 128 -5.92 8.78 -2.68
N LEU A 129 -6.90 7.88 -2.49
CA LEU A 129 -8.11 7.81 -3.33
C LEU A 129 -8.89 9.13 -3.30
N SER A 130 -8.89 9.80 -2.15
CA SER A 130 -9.60 11.07 -1.97
C SER A 130 -8.86 12.25 -2.60
N THR A 131 -7.52 12.27 -2.58
CA THR A 131 -6.73 13.46 -2.96
C THR A 131 -5.89 13.33 -4.24
N ALA A 132 -5.76 12.13 -4.82
CA ALA A 132 -4.88 11.91 -5.97
C ALA A 132 -5.30 12.72 -7.19
N SER A 133 -4.38 13.34 -7.91
CA SER A 133 -4.64 14.08 -9.16
C SER A 133 -3.60 13.72 -10.22
N GLY A 134 -3.84 14.17 -11.47
CA GLY A 134 -2.92 13.96 -12.59
C GLY A 134 -2.52 12.49 -12.79
N GLU A 135 -1.22 12.23 -12.90
CA GLU A 135 -0.68 10.88 -13.14
C GLU A 135 -1.04 9.87 -12.03
N THR A 136 -1.10 10.32 -10.77
CA THR A 136 -1.45 9.44 -9.65
C THR A 136 -2.91 8.98 -9.75
N LEU A 137 -3.81 9.91 -10.12
CA LEU A 137 -5.22 9.58 -10.36
C LEU A 137 -5.36 8.62 -11.54
N LEU A 138 -4.70 8.93 -12.66
CA LEU A 138 -4.70 8.07 -13.84
C LEU A 138 -4.27 6.64 -13.50
N LEU A 139 -3.21 6.48 -12.70
CA LEU A 139 -2.75 5.17 -12.23
C LEU A 139 -3.80 4.45 -11.40
N LEU A 140 -4.47 5.15 -10.47
CA LEU A 140 -5.53 4.55 -9.64
C LEU A 140 -6.72 4.10 -10.47
N VAL A 141 -7.15 4.88 -11.46
CA VAL A 141 -8.26 4.51 -12.36
C VAL A 141 -7.87 3.30 -13.20
N LYS A 142 -6.65 3.27 -13.78
CA LYS A 142 -6.13 2.11 -14.53
C LYS A 142 -6.09 0.83 -13.69
N ARG A 143 -5.86 0.96 -12.39
CA ARG A 143 -5.72 -0.15 -11.44
C ARG A 143 -6.94 -0.32 -10.54
N ALA A 144 -8.06 0.33 -10.86
CA ALA A 144 -9.25 0.32 -10.04
C ALA A 144 -9.80 -1.09 -9.83
N ASP A 145 -9.74 -1.96 -10.85
CA ASP A 145 -10.23 -3.34 -10.77
C ASP A 145 -9.58 -4.14 -9.63
N LEU A 146 -8.29 -3.92 -9.37
CA LEU A 146 -7.60 -4.55 -8.25
C LEU A 146 -8.23 -4.15 -6.92
N ILE A 147 -8.54 -2.85 -6.77
CA ILE A 147 -9.10 -2.30 -5.54
C ILE A 147 -10.55 -2.78 -5.39
N ILE A 148 -11.34 -2.73 -6.46
CA ILE A 148 -12.74 -3.19 -6.50
C ILE A 148 -12.84 -4.67 -6.12
N ASN A 149 -11.97 -5.52 -6.67
CA ASN A 149 -11.99 -6.96 -6.41
C ASN A 149 -11.55 -7.31 -4.97
N LYS A 150 -10.77 -6.44 -4.32
CA LYS A 150 -10.27 -6.62 -2.96
C LYS A 150 -11.00 -5.80 -1.90
N THR A 151 -12.08 -5.11 -2.26
CA THR A 151 -12.87 -4.31 -1.32
C THR A 151 -14.30 -4.83 -1.18
N GLY A 152 -14.87 -4.70 0.01
CA GLY A 152 -16.30 -4.84 0.24
C GLY A 152 -17.13 -3.73 -0.43
N GLN A 153 -18.44 -3.95 -0.57
CA GLN A 153 -19.36 -3.00 -1.18
C GLN A 153 -19.40 -1.65 -0.46
N GLU A 154 -19.33 -1.64 0.88
CA GLU A 154 -19.27 -0.40 1.67
C GLU A 154 -18.06 0.46 1.25
N GLN A 155 -16.88 -0.16 1.16
CA GLN A 155 -15.63 0.53 0.82
C GLN A 155 -15.60 0.98 -0.65
N LEU A 156 -16.19 0.18 -1.54
CA LEU A 156 -16.39 0.54 -2.94
C LEU A 156 -17.22 1.83 -3.05
N ILE A 157 -18.36 1.89 -2.36
CA ILE A 157 -19.25 3.05 -2.38
C ILE A 157 -18.61 4.26 -1.70
N SER A 158 -17.91 4.08 -0.58
CA SER A 158 -17.37 5.19 0.22
C SER A 158 -16.08 5.79 -0.32
N HIS A 159 -15.27 5.03 -1.07
CA HIS A 159 -13.92 5.45 -1.45
C HIS A 159 -13.61 5.31 -2.94
N VAL A 160 -14.05 4.23 -3.58
CA VAL A 160 -13.69 3.96 -4.98
C VAL A 160 -14.64 4.69 -5.94
N LEU A 161 -15.95 4.68 -5.69
CA LEU A 161 -16.91 5.42 -6.53
C LEU A 161 -16.63 6.93 -6.52
N PRO A 162 -16.38 7.61 -5.38
CA PRO A 162 -16.03 9.03 -5.38
C PRO A 162 -14.76 9.35 -6.18
N LEU A 163 -13.76 8.47 -6.15
CA LEU A 163 -12.56 8.60 -7.00
C LEU A 163 -12.94 8.59 -8.48
N LEU A 164 -13.76 7.64 -8.91
CA LEU A 164 -14.15 7.50 -10.32
C LEU A 164 -15.01 8.68 -10.77
N VAL A 165 -15.98 9.11 -9.96
CA VAL A 165 -16.78 10.31 -10.25
C VAL A 165 -15.86 11.52 -10.43
N ARG A 166 -14.90 11.73 -9.52
CA ARG A 166 -13.95 12.83 -9.65
C ARG A 166 -13.07 12.72 -10.89
N ALA A 167 -12.71 11.52 -11.31
CA ALA A 167 -11.94 11.29 -12.53
C ALA A 167 -12.69 11.69 -13.81
N TYR A 168 -14.04 11.68 -13.81
CA TYR A 168 -14.83 12.22 -14.91
C TYR A 168 -14.71 13.74 -15.05
N ASP A 169 -14.59 14.43 -13.93
CA ASP A 169 -14.52 15.90 -13.88
C ASP A 169 -13.10 16.45 -14.15
N GLU A 170 -12.10 15.59 -14.32
CA GLU A 170 -10.73 16.00 -14.66
C GLU A 170 -10.62 16.45 -16.13
N ASN A 171 -9.77 17.44 -16.38
CA ASN A 171 -9.55 17.98 -17.73
C ASN A 171 -8.61 17.12 -18.60
N ASP A 172 -7.98 16.08 -18.03
CA ASP A 172 -7.08 15.20 -18.76
C ASP A 172 -7.87 14.12 -19.51
N VAL A 173 -7.84 14.19 -20.84
CA VAL A 173 -8.50 13.25 -21.75
C VAL A 173 -8.14 11.79 -21.46
N ARG A 174 -6.89 11.52 -21.02
CA ARG A 174 -6.43 10.16 -20.71
C ARG A 174 -7.14 9.60 -19.48
N ILE A 175 -7.44 10.44 -18.50
CA ILE A 175 -8.18 10.05 -17.29
C ILE A 175 -9.65 9.82 -17.65
N GLN A 176 -10.26 10.72 -18.42
CA GLN A 176 -11.64 10.60 -18.87
C GLN A 176 -11.89 9.33 -19.69
N GLU A 177 -11.01 9.01 -20.64
CA GLU A 177 -11.13 7.78 -21.44
C GLU A 177 -11.02 6.53 -20.57
N GLU A 178 -10.07 6.51 -19.64
CA GLU A 178 -9.86 5.35 -18.76
C GLU A 178 -11.05 5.16 -17.80
N VAL A 179 -11.59 6.23 -17.21
CA VAL A 179 -12.72 6.12 -16.28
C VAL A 179 -14.00 5.66 -16.99
N LEU A 180 -14.24 6.13 -18.22
CA LEU A 180 -15.35 5.66 -19.07
C LEU A 180 -15.24 4.15 -19.31
N ARG A 181 -14.04 3.69 -19.71
CA ARG A 181 -13.76 2.26 -19.93
C ARG A 181 -14.02 1.42 -18.69
N ARG A 182 -13.60 1.89 -17.51
CA ARG A 182 -13.80 1.18 -16.23
C ARG A 182 -15.24 1.17 -15.78
N THR A 183 -15.99 2.24 -16.02
CA THR A 183 -17.40 2.33 -15.60
C THR A 183 -18.27 1.31 -16.31
N VAL A 184 -18.02 1.04 -17.59
CA VAL A 184 -18.72 -0.04 -18.34
C VAL A 184 -18.45 -1.42 -17.71
N SER A 185 -17.22 -1.69 -17.28
CA SER A 185 -16.85 -2.94 -16.59
C SER A 185 -17.53 -3.05 -15.23
N LEU A 186 -17.53 -1.95 -14.47
CA LEU A 186 -18.15 -1.87 -13.15
C LEU A 186 -19.67 -2.05 -13.19
N ALA A 187 -20.35 -1.43 -14.16
CA ALA A 187 -21.79 -1.57 -14.33
C ALA A 187 -22.19 -3.04 -14.48
N LYS A 188 -21.44 -3.82 -15.27
CA LYS A 188 -21.65 -5.27 -15.41
C LYS A 188 -21.43 -6.03 -14.10
N GLN A 189 -20.41 -5.66 -13.32
CA GLN A 189 -20.13 -6.33 -12.04
C GLN A 189 -21.15 -6.00 -10.95
N LEU A 190 -21.66 -4.77 -10.93
CA LEU A 190 -22.68 -4.33 -9.98
C LEU A 190 -24.03 -4.97 -10.29
N ASP A 191 -24.41 -5.08 -11.56
CA ASP A 191 -25.64 -5.74 -11.98
C ASP A 191 -25.67 -7.22 -11.53
N VAL A 192 -24.56 -7.95 -11.73
CA VAL A 192 -24.41 -9.34 -11.25
C VAL A 192 -24.46 -9.45 -9.72
N LYS A 193 -23.88 -8.49 -8.99
CA LYS A 193 -23.90 -8.49 -7.51
C LYS A 193 -25.29 -8.15 -6.97
N VAL A 194 -26.02 -7.21 -7.57
CA VAL A 194 -27.40 -6.89 -7.17
C VAL A 194 -28.34 -8.07 -7.44
N ILE A 195 -28.19 -8.75 -8.58
CA ILE A 195 -29.00 -9.91 -8.97
C ILE A 195 -28.72 -11.16 -8.11
N THR A 196 -27.49 -11.33 -7.60
CA THR A 196 -27.17 -12.46 -6.70
C THR A 196 -27.71 -12.27 -5.28
N PHE A 197 -27.86 -11.02 -4.82
CA PHE A 197 -28.51 -10.73 -3.54
C PHE A 197 -30.03 -11.01 -3.58
N SER A 198 -30.72 -10.71 -4.68
CA SER A 198 -32.15 -11.02 -4.80
C SER A 198 -32.47 -12.52 -4.86
N HIS A 199 -31.47 -13.38 -5.07
CA HIS A 199 -31.63 -14.84 -5.06
C HIS A 199 -31.21 -15.52 -3.75
N THR A 200 -30.61 -14.79 -2.79
CA THR A 200 -30.19 -15.33 -1.48
C THR A 200 -31.12 -14.97 -0.33
N GLU A 201 -32.24 -14.29 -0.60
CA GLU A 201 -33.31 -13.99 0.36
C GLU A 201 -34.59 -14.84 0.16
N VAL A 202 -34.47 -16.08 -0.33
CA VAL A 202 -35.61 -17.03 -0.39
C VAL A 202 -35.28 -18.33 0.33
#